data_AF-A0A7S0K3K3-F1
#
_entry.id   AF-A0A7S0K3K3-F1
#
_cell.length_a   1.000
_cell.length_b   1.000
_cell.length_c   1.000
_cell.angle_alpha   90.00
_cell.angle_beta   90.00
_cell.angle_gamma   90.00
#
_symmetry.space_group_name_H-M   'P 1'
#
loop_
_entity.id
_entity.type
_entity.pdbx_description
1 polymer ?
#
loop_
_entity_poly.entity_id
_entity_poly.type
_entity_poly.pdbx_seq_one_letter_code
_entity_poly.pdbx_strand_id
1 'polypeptide(L)'
;CADDLTCACFDGFKGSRCETDCGCNGHGTCSSPSRPSLVRPPSSALSETCTCDMGYEFVEGLGCQPQCQCPQPAVQRCLRPGVCSLPPGQCQNGQEVGGVCECWAGFRGRRCHLRSRPGVEWRLSHLGQFNPVGINIA
;
A
#
# COMPACT_ATOMS: atom_id res chain seq x y z
N CYS A 1 11.84 14.94 9.08
CA CYS A 1 12.41 14.58 10.39
C CYS A 1 11.57 15.25 11.45
N ALA A 2 11.29 14.58 12.57
CA ALA A 2 10.49 15.14 13.65
C ALA A 2 11.32 16.16 14.45
N ASP A 3 12.62 15.89 14.67
CA ASP A 3 13.57 16.80 15.32
C ASP A 3 15.02 16.55 14.85
N ASP A 4 15.96 17.43 15.22
CA ASP A 4 17.36 17.51 14.77
C ASP A 4 18.23 16.27 15.09
N LEU A 5 17.76 15.41 16.01
CA LEU A 5 18.46 14.19 16.45
C LEU A 5 17.65 12.91 16.21
N THR A 6 16.43 13.01 15.68
CA THR A 6 15.55 11.86 15.44
C THR A 6 14.71 12.08 14.20
N CYS A 7 15.14 11.46 13.10
CA CYS A 7 14.34 11.37 11.89
C CYS A 7 13.43 10.15 11.97
N ALA A 8 12.11 10.37 11.92
CA ALA A 8 11.18 9.34 11.50
C ALA A 8 11.40 9.13 10.00
N CYS A 9 11.95 7.97 9.64
CA CYS A 9 12.19 7.60 8.25
C CYS A 9 10.90 7.12 7.59
N PHE A 10 10.83 7.30 6.27
CA PHE A 10 9.83 6.61 5.47
C PHE A 10 10.04 5.10 5.57
N ASP A 11 8.97 4.33 5.41
CA ASP A 11 9.03 2.86 5.40
C ASP A 11 10.08 2.38 4.38
N GLY A 12 10.87 1.39 4.78
CA GLY A 12 11.97 0.84 4.00
C GLY A 12 13.31 1.59 4.12
N PHE A 13 13.36 2.72 4.84
CA PHE A 13 14.59 3.49 5.05
C PHE A 13 14.99 3.56 6.51
N LYS A 14 16.30 3.62 6.76
CA LYS A 14 16.88 3.78 8.09
C LYS A 14 18.16 4.63 8.07
N GLY A 15 18.69 4.86 9.27
CA GLY A 15 19.88 5.66 9.49
C GLY A 15 19.54 6.97 10.17
N SER A 16 20.57 7.67 10.66
CA SER A 16 20.39 8.95 11.36
C SER A 16 19.72 10.02 10.48
N ARG A 17 19.78 9.85 9.15
CA ARG A 17 19.25 10.75 8.14
C ARG A 17 18.43 10.00 7.07
N CYS A 18 17.98 8.78 7.35
CA CYS A 18 17.21 7.93 6.43
C CYS A 18 17.93 7.64 5.09
N GLU A 19 19.26 7.56 5.14
CA GLU A 19 20.15 7.41 4.00
C GLU A 19 20.34 5.97 3.54
N THR A 20 19.94 4.99 4.36
CA THR A 20 20.13 3.56 4.07
C THR A 20 18.80 2.93 3.68
N ASP A 21 18.72 2.41 2.46
CA ASP A 21 17.63 1.52 2.03
C ASP A 21 17.84 0.13 2.63
N CYS A 22 16.85 -0.37 3.35
CA CYS A 22 16.89 -1.68 4.00
C CYS A 22 16.57 -2.82 3.03
N GLY A 23 16.30 -2.52 1.76
CA GLY A 23 15.91 -3.51 0.76
C GLY A 23 14.46 -3.97 0.89
N CYS A 24 13.60 -3.20 1.57
CA CYS A 24 12.18 -3.51 1.70
C CYS A 24 11.33 -2.92 0.56
N ASN A 25 11.96 -2.29 -0.45
CA ASN A 25 11.32 -1.60 -1.58
C ASN A 25 10.23 -0.60 -1.18
N GLY A 26 10.36 0.03 0.01
CA GLY A 26 9.35 0.97 0.51
C GLY A 26 8.02 0.35 0.94
N HIS A 27 7.95 -0.98 1.13
CA HIS A 27 6.74 -1.72 1.52
C HIS A 27 6.96 -2.58 2.76
N GLY A 28 7.72 -2.06 3.71
CA GLY A 28 8.00 -2.74 4.97
C GLY A 28 8.93 -1.95 5.85
N THR A 29 9.00 -2.34 7.11
CA THR A 29 9.88 -1.71 8.10
C THR A 29 11.16 -2.52 8.25
N CYS A 30 12.25 -1.80 8.48
CA CYS A 30 13.54 -2.44 8.74
C CYS A 30 13.54 -3.04 10.13
N SER A 31 13.54 -4.36 10.25
CA SER A 31 13.79 -4.98 11.56
C SER A 31 15.27 -4.86 11.87
N SER A 32 15.62 -3.96 12.78
CA SER A 32 16.97 -3.95 13.33
C SER A 32 17.17 -5.26 14.09
N PRO A 33 18.23 -6.06 13.82
CA PRO A 33 18.56 -7.13 14.73
C PRO A 33 18.94 -6.46 16.05
N SER A 34 18.10 -6.59 17.07
CA SER A 34 18.38 -6.13 18.42
C SER A 34 19.49 -7.02 19.01
N ARG A 35 20.75 -6.84 18.58
CA ARG A 35 21.94 -7.40 19.24
C ARG A 35 23.24 -6.71 18.78
N PRO A 36 24.15 -6.38 19.72
CA PRO A 36 25.50 -5.96 19.40
C PRO A 36 26.33 -7.21 19.04
N SER A 37 26.43 -7.53 17.75
CA SER A 37 27.38 -8.55 17.30
C SER A 37 28.69 -7.87 16.87
N LEU A 38 29.73 -8.06 17.68
CA LEU A 38 31.13 -7.65 17.50
C LEU A 38 31.84 -8.34 16.31
N VAL A 39 31.10 -8.81 15.30
CA VAL A 39 31.65 -9.50 14.14
C VAL A 39 31.09 -8.82 12.90
N ARG A 40 31.96 -8.10 12.19
CA ARG A 40 31.67 -7.45 10.91
C ARG A 40 31.22 -8.53 9.91
N PRO A 41 29.93 -8.57 9.49
CA PRO A 41 29.54 -9.50 8.46
C PRO A 41 30.16 -9.06 7.12
N PRO A 42 30.48 -9.99 6.21
CA PRO A 42 30.82 -9.65 4.85
C PRO A 42 29.65 -8.88 4.23
N SER A 43 29.99 -7.90 3.40
CA SER A 43 29.14 -6.89 2.75
C SER A 43 28.09 -7.45 1.76
N SER A 44 27.56 -8.65 2.01
CA SER A 44 26.57 -9.33 1.15
C SER A 44 25.55 -10.16 1.92
N ALA A 45 25.49 -10.05 3.26
CA ALA A 45 24.54 -10.78 4.12
C ALA A 45 23.80 -9.86 5.10
N LEU A 46 23.47 -8.63 4.68
CA LEU A 46 22.48 -7.81 5.36
C LEU A 46 21.08 -8.33 4.99
N SER A 47 20.75 -9.56 5.38
CA SER A 47 19.34 -9.95 5.54
C SER A 47 18.82 -9.27 6.80
N GLU A 48 18.78 -7.94 6.75
CA GLU A 48 17.90 -7.17 7.63
C GLU A 48 16.51 -7.66 7.29
N THR A 49 15.89 -8.32 8.26
CA THR A 49 14.61 -8.98 8.05
C THR A 49 13.58 -7.88 7.86
N CYS A 50 13.24 -7.56 6.63
CA CYS A 50 12.13 -6.65 6.36
C CYS A 50 10.87 -7.23 6.97
N THR A 51 10.22 -6.48 7.86
CA THR A 51 8.85 -6.78 8.25
C THR A 51 7.96 -6.10 7.21
N CYS A 52 7.51 -6.86 6.21
CA CYS A 52 6.70 -6.34 5.11
C CYS A 52 5.32 -5.90 5.57
N ASP A 53 4.76 -4.89 4.89
CA ASP A 53 3.41 -4.40 5.13
C ASP A 53 2.37 -5.49 4.82
N MET A 54 1.15 -5.33 5.34
CA MET A 54 0.07 -6.27 5.10
C MET A 54 -0.18 -6.47 3.60
N GLY A 55 -0.16 -7.74 3.16
CA GLY A 55 -0.34 -8.10 1.76
C GLY A 55 0.95 -8.06 0.94
N TYR A 56 2.10 -7.83 1.56
CA TYR A 56 3.43 -8.01 0.95
C TYR A 56 4.17 -9.19 1.60
N GLU A 57 5.05 -9.83 0.83
CA GLU A 57 5.89 -10.95 1.26
C GLU A 57 7.36 -10.66 0.93
N PHE A 58 8.25 -11.05 1.82
CA PHE A 58 9.68 -10.87 1.60
C PHE A 58 10.21 -11.90 0.60
N VAL A 59 10.80 -11.42 -0.49
CA VAL A 59 11.48 -12.23 -1.50
C VAL A 59 12.95 -11.87 -1.50
N GLU A 60 13.81 -12.85 -1.28
CA GLU A 60 15.26 -12.64 -1.23
C GLU A 60 15.79 -12.00 -2.52
N GLY A 61 16.61 -10.95 -2.38
CA GLY A 61 17.14 -10.17 -3.50
C GLY A 61 16.15 -9.23 -4.18
N LEU A 62 14.85 -9.34 -3.88
CA LEU A 62 13.78 -8.50 -4.41
C LEU A 62 13.03 -7.73 -3.34
N GLY A 63 13.28 -7.93 -2.04
CA GLY A 63 12.58 -7.20 -0.96
C GLY A 63 11.11 -7.57 -0.80
N CYS A 64 10.33 -6.67 -0.21
CA CYS A 64 8.88 -6.88 -0.02
C CYS A 64 8.13 -6.77 -1.35
N GLN A 65 7.59 -7.89 -1.81
CA GLN A 65 6.82 -8.01 -3.04
C GLN A 65 5.33 -8.13 -2.75
N PRO A 66 4.45 -7.48 -3.53
CA PRO A 66 3.02 -7.55 -3.29
C PRO A 66 2.49 -8.96 -3.57
N GLN A 67 1.68 -9.49 -2.64
CA GLN A 67 0.98 -10.74 -2.84
C GLN A 67 -0.28 -10.50 -3.69
N CYS A 68 -0.33 -11.19 -4.83
CA CYS A 68 -1.51 -11.23 -5.67
C CYS A 68 -1.83 -12.66 -6.10
N GLN A 69 -3.12 -12.97 -6.14
CA GLN A 69 -3.65 -14.15 -6.82
C GLN A 69 -4.21 -13.71 -8.17
N CYS A 70 -3.31 -13.47 -9.13
CA CYS A 70 -3.72 -13.08 -10.47
C CYS A 70 -4.19 -14.33 -11.25
N PRO A 71 -5.36 -14.29 -11.91
CA PRO A 71 -5.87 -15.44 -12.66
C PRO A 71 -4.99 -15.83 -13.85
N GLN A 72 -4.17 -14.90 -14.36
CA GLN A 72 -3.26 -15.13 -15.48
C GLN A 72 -1.91 -14.45 -15.24
N PRO A 73 -1.02 -15.03 -14.41
CA PRO A 73 0.23 -14.40 -14.01
C PRO A 73 1.23 -14.21 -15.16
N ALA A 74 1.10 -14.97 -16.25
CA ALA A 74 1.94 -14.80 -17.45
C ALA A 74 1.67 -13.49 -18.22
N VAL A 75 0.49 -12.88 -18.02
CA VAL A 75 0.04 -11.67 -18.74
C VAL A 75 -0.23 -10.52 -17.77
N GLN A 76 -0.64 -10.84 -16.55
CA GLN A 76 -1.00 -9.88 -15.51
C GLN A 76 0.11 -9.77 -14.49
N ARG A 77 0.49 -8.54 -14.16
CA ARG A 77 1.46 -8.24 -13.10
C ARG A 77 0.72 -7.83 -11.83
N CYS A 78 1.27 -8.18 -10.68
CA CYS A 78 0.79 -7.65 -9.41
C CYS A 78 1.24 -6.19 -9.30
N LEU A 79 0.29 -5.26 -9.20
CA LEU A 79 0.59 -3.83 -9.11
C LEU A 79 0.71 -3.38 -7.66
N ARG A 80 -0.10 -3.97 -6.78
CA ARG A 80 -0.16 -3.78 -5.33
C ARG A 80 -0.94 -4.95 -4.72
N PRO A 81 -0.92 -5.17 -3.40
CA PRO A 81 -1.58 -6.32 -2.79
C PRO A 81 -3.02 -6.48 -3.24
N GLY A 82 -3.35 -7.68 -3.73
CA GLY A 82 -4.69 -8.00 -4.24
C GLY A 82 -5.11 -7.33 -5.56
N VAL A 83 -4.27 -6.49 -6.18
CA VAL A 83 -4.59 -5.79 -7.43
C VAL A 83 -3.67 -6.23 -8.55
N CYS A 84 -4.25 -6.95 -9.50
CA CYS A 84 -3.59 -7.42 -10.71
C CYS A 84 -3.85 -6.48 -11.87
N SER A 85 -2.82 -6.21 -12.65
CA SER A 85 -2.94 -5.49 -13.92
C SER A 85 -3.91 -6.22 -14.85
N LEU A 86 -4.51 -5.46 -15.75
CA LEU A 86 -5.33 -5.96 -16.83
C LEU A 86 -4.48 -6.07 -18.10
N PRO A 87 -4.76 -7.06 -18.94
CA PRO A 87 -4.27 -7.05 -20.31
C PRO A 87 -4.74 -5.78 -21.03
N PRO A 88 -3.94 -5.25 -21.97
CA PRO A 88 -4.27 -4.03 -22.68
C PRO A 88 -5.61 -4.15 -23.41
N GLY A 89 -6.41 -3.08 -23.38
CA GLY A 89 -7.68 -2.98 -24.12
C GLY A 89 -8.86 -3.71 -23.47
N GLN A 90 -8.75 -4.09 -22.20
CA GLN A 90 -9.84 -4.75 -21.45
C GLN A 90 -10.85 -3.78 -20.82
N CYS A 91 -10.58 -2.49 -20.85
CA CYS A 91 -11.49 -1.46 -20.32
C CYS A 91 -12.61 -1.18 -21.31
N GLN A 92 -13.86 -1.49 -20.94
CA GLN A 92 -15.01 -1.30 -21.85
C GLN A 92 -15.53 0.13 -21.85
N ASN A 93 -15.74 0.71 -20.66
CA ASN A 93 -16.28 2.06 -20.46
C ASN A 93 -15.34 2.86 -19.56
N GLY A 94 -14.09 3.05 -19.99
CA GLY A 94 -13.05 3.67 -19.20
C GLY A 94 -11.74 3.79 -19.97
N GLN A 95 -10.75 4.39 -19.31
CA GLN A 95 -9.38 4.48 -19.82
C GLN A 95 -8.47 3.54 -19.04
N GLU A 96 -7.49 2.96 -19.71
CA GLU A 96 -6.44 2.18 -19.06
C GLU A 96 -5.32 3.09 -18.56
N VAL A 97 -5.06 3.06 -17.25
CA VAL A 97 -4.01 3.83 -16.59
C VAL A 97 -3.20 2.87 -15.73
N GLY A 98 -1.92 2.69 -16.08
CA GLY A 98 -1.01 1.80 -15.33
C GLY A 98 -1.48 0.35 -15.22
N GLY A 99 -2.22 -0.15 -16.23
CA GLY A 99 -2.77 -1.51 -16.22
C GLY A 99 -4.03 -1.68 -15.35
N VAL A 100 -4.67 -0.59 -14.91
CA VAL A 100 -5.99 -0.61 -14.25
C VAL A 100 -6.97 0.21 -15.08
N CYS A 101 -8.26 -0.13 -15.05
CA CYS A 101 -9.28 0.68 -15.70
C CYS A 101 -9.78 1.80 -14.77
N GLU A 102 -9.65 3.04 -15.23
CA GLU A 102 -10.35 4.20 -14.71
C GLU A 102 -11.71 4.32 -15.42
N CYS A 103 -12.77 3.92 -14.72
CA CYS A 103 -14.11 3.89 -15.30
C CYS A 103 -14.66 5.29 -15.51
N TRP A 104 -15.32 5.51 -16.64
CA TRP A 104 -16.09 6.72 -16.88
C TRP A 104 -17.26 6.82 -15.88
N ALA A 105 -17.75 8.05 -15.68
CA ALA A 105 -18.86 8.32 -14.79
C ALA A 105 -20.07 7.40 -15.10
N GLY A 106 -20.59 6.75 -14.07
CA GLY A 106 -21.71 5.80 -14.21
C GLY A 106 -21.30 4.35 -14.50
N PHE A 107 -20.01 4.02 -14.52
CA PHE A 107 -19.52 2.65 -14.67
C PHE A 107 -18.59 2.24 -13.52
N ARG A 108 -18.53 0.94 -13.24
CA ARG A 108 -17.69 0.34 -12.19
C ARG A 108 -17.25 -1.08 -12.52
N GLY A 109 -16.47 -1.65 -11.59
CA GLY A 109 -15.90 -2.99 -11.69
C GLY A 109 -14.56 -3.00 -12.42
N ARG A 110 -13.81 -4.10 -12.31
CA ARG A 110 -12.42 -4.18 -12.78
C ARG A 110 -12.25 -3.82 -14.27
N ARG A 111 -13.25 -4.07 -15.12
CA ARG A 111 -13.24 -3.77 -16.56
C ARG A 111 -14.23 -2.68 -16.98
N CYS A 112 -14.82 -1.96 -16.01
CA CYS A 112 -15.84 -0.94 -16.25
C CYS A 112 -17.07 -1.44 -17.05
N HIS A 113 -17.44 -2.71 -16.86
CA HIS A 113 -18.55 -3.35 -17.57
C HIS A 113 -19.87 -3.28 -16.78
N LEU A 114 -19.81 -2.91 -15.50
CA LEU A 114 -20.99 -2.78 -14.65
C LEU A 114 -21.46 -1.33 -14.67
N ARG A 115 -22.74 -1.07 -14.93
CA ARG A 115 -23.30 0.25 -14.65
C ARG A 115 -23.34 0.48 -13.14
N SER A 116 -22.89 1.65 -12.72
CA SER A 116 -23.11 2.15 -11.38
C SER A 116 -24.60 2.41 -11.20
N ARG A 117 -25.19 1.91 -10.11
CA ARG A 117 -26.59 2.22 -9.79
C ARG A 117 -26.65 3.70 -9.38
N PRO A 118 -27.63 4.49 -9.87
CA PRO A 118 -27.91 5.79 -9.28
C PRO A 118 -28.40 5.60 -7.83
N GLY A 119 -27.71 6.21 -6.86
CA GLY A 119 -28.00 6.16 -5.41
C GLY A 119 -27.23 5.02 -4.71
N VAL A 120 -26.31 5.27 -3.77
CA VAL A 120 -26.43 6.07 -2.55
C VAL A 120 -25.08 6.73 -2.22
N GLU A 121 -24.82 7.92 -2.74
CA GLU A 121 -23.64 8.71 -2.38
C GLU A 121 -24.10 10.14 -2.12
N TRP A 122 -24.88 10.35 -1.04
CA TRP A 122 -25.08 11.64 -0.35
C TRP A 122 -25.89 11.39 0.94
N ARG A 123 -25.24 10.94 2.03
CA ARG A 123 -25.78 11.09 3.40
C ARG A 123 -24.77 10.74 4.49
N LEU A 124 -23.57 11.34 4.45
CA LEU A 124 -22.65 11.33 5.60
C LEU A 124 -22.06 12.73 5.90
N SER A 125 -22.75 13.81 5.52
CA SER A 125 -22.32 15.19 5.85
C SER A 125 -23.14 15.87 6.95
N HIS A 126 -24.00 15.16 7.70
CA HIS A 126 -24.86 15.79 8.73
C HIS A 126 -25.00 15.01 10.06
N LEU A 127 -23.93 14.35 10.54
CA LEU A 127 -23.87 13.88 11.94
C LEU A 127 -22.63 14.41 12.68
N GLY A 128 -22.24 15.64 12.37
CA GLY A 128 -21.15 16.34 13.07
C GLY A 128 -21.58 17.62 13.78
N GLN A 129 -22.88 17.85 14.02
CA GLN A 129 -23.34 19.07 14.68
C GLN A 129 -24.62 18.84 15.51
N PHE A 130 -24.50 18.06 16.59
CA PHE A 130 -25.43 18.13 17.72
C PHE A 130 -24.64 18.23 19.02
N ASN A 131 -24.28 19.46 19.36
CA ASN A 131 -24.43 20.01 20.70
C ASN A 131 -24.98 21.43 20.46
N PRO A 132 -26.06 21.87 21.13
CA PRO A 132 -26.13 21.86 22.59
C PRO A 132 -27.56 21.67 23.19
N VAL A 133 -27.58 21.70 24.52
CA VAL A 133 -28.70 22.05 25.43
C VAL A 133 -29.58 20.90 25.92
N GLY A 134 -29.57 20.79 27.25
CA GLY A 134 -30.23 19.77 28.06
C GLY A 134 -31.72 19.63 27.83
N ILE A 135 -32.16 18.39 27.99
CA ILE A 135 -33.54 18.05 28.35
C ILE A 135 -33.43 17.27 29.66
N ASN A 136 -33.81 17.94 30.74
CA ASN A 136 -34.21 17.31 32.00
C ASN A 136 -35.48 16.51 31.72
N ILE A 137 -35.48 15.22 32.05
CA ILE A 137 -36.70 14.44 32.22
C ILE A 137 -36.50 13.55 33.44
N ALA A 138 -37.20 13.97 34.51
CA ALA A 138 -37.70 13.26 35.68
C ALA A 138 -36.73 12.41 36.52
#